data_AF-A0A7T7CFS1-F1
#
_entry.id   AF-A0A7T7CFS1-F1
#
_cell.length_a   1.000
_cell.length_b   1.000
_cell.length_c   1.000
_cell.angle_alpha   90.00
_cell.angle_beta   90.00
_cell.angle_gamma   90.00
#
_symmetry.space_group_name_H-M   'P 1'
#
loop_
_entity.id
_entity.type
_entity.pdbx_description
1 polymer ?
#
loop_
_entity_poly.entity_id
_entity_poly.type
_entity_poly.pdbx_seq_one_letter_code
_entity_poly.pdbx_strand_id
1 'polypeptide(L)'
;MIKRGPSLEDFIRTHIQFFQDPLVQAFMEKNHHWGLLRAAIEQEDQASSDILNQRFEMFYLKIRMIRYITTLSRFYVKTYDQSQRKQMAMLMLDAPSDAEEEEGKSRGDLVPAEGPSSDDAIAREVQDLLPTADMRKTFQAFSQKKQIIVYFHLFFQAKDQEIAEMFGCTPQNVSKMRRMAFAQLRGG
;
A
#
# COMPACT_ATOMS: atom_id res chain seq x y z
N MET A 1 -21.86 -13.75 48.01
CA MET A 1 -21.19 -14.67 47.06
C MET A 1 -20.45 -13.80 46.04
N ILE A 2 -19.12 -13.80 46.09
CA ILE A 2 -18.30 -13.08 45.10
C ILE A 2 -18.30 -13.95 43.84
N LYS A 3 -18.82 -13.45 42.71
CA LYS A 3 -18.73 -14.14 41.43
C LYS A 3 -17.25 -14.24 41.08
N ARG A 4 -16.71 -15.46 41.05
CA ARG A 4 -15.36 -15.71 40.55
C ARG A 4 -15.44 -15.56 39.03
N GLY A 5 -14.71 -14.61 38.44
CA GLY A 5 -14.58 -14.48 36.99
C GLY A 5 -14.04 -15.79 36.38
N PRO A 6 -14.18 -15.99 35.05
CA PRO A 6 -13.60 -17.14 34.37
C PRO A 6 -12.09 -17.19 34.61
N SER A 7 -11.52 -18.39 34.78
CA SER A 7 -10.05 -18.52 34.88
C SER A 7 -9.41 -18.12 33.55
N LEU A 8 -8.19 -17.58 33.60
CA LEU A 8 -7.39 -17.32 32.40
C LEU A 8 -7.30 -18.55 31.48
N GLU A 9 -7.19 -19.74 32.06
CA GLU A 9 -7.10 -21.00 31.32
C GLU A 9 -8.40 -21.30 30.54
N ASP A 10 -9.56 -21.07 31.16
CA ASP A 10 -10.85 -21.22 30.50
C ASP A 10 -11.05 -20.20 29.38
N PHE A 11 -10.59 -18.96 29.60
CA PHE A 11 -10.63 -17.92 28.58
C PHE A 11 -9.79 -18.30 27.35
N ILE A 12 -8.56 -18.76 27.56
CA ILE A 12 -7.67 -19.20 26.46
C ILE A 12 -8.29 -20.39 25.71
N ARG A 13 -8.83 -21.38 26.42
CA ARG A 13 -9.48 -22.55 25.81
C ARG A 13 -10.69 -22.16 24.96
N THR A 14 -11.49 -21.22 25.44
CA THR A 14 -12.68 -20.73 24.73
C THR A 14 -12.30 -19.93 23.47
N HIS A 15 -11.13 -19.28 23.48
CA HIS A 15 -10.64 -18.44 22.38
C HIS A 15 -9.40 -19.03 21.69
N ILE A 16 -9.27 -20.35 21.61
CA ILE A 16 -8.02 -21.00 21.19
C ILE A 16 -7.55 -20.59 19.79
N GLN A 17 -8.47 -20.36 18.85
CA GLN A 17 -8.13 -19.91 17.49
C GLN A 17 -7.47 -18.53 17.49
N PHE A 18 -7.88 -17.63 18.39
CA PHE A 18 -7.27 -16.30 18.53
C PHE A 18 -5.83 -16.42 19.04
N PHE A 19 -5.59 -17.27 20.03
CA PHE A 19 -4.25 -17.50 20.60
C PHE A 19 -3.33 -18.34 19.70
N GLN A 20 -3.86 -18.97 18.65
CA GLN A 20 -3.08 -19.64 17.61
C GLN A 20 -2.56 -18.68 16.54
N ASP A 21 -3.10 -17.45 16.47
CA ASP A 21 -2.62 -16.46 15.51
C ASP A 21 -1.16 -16.08 15.84
N PRO A 22 -0.21 -16.18 14.88
CA PRO A 22 1.20 -15.87 15.13
C PRO A 22 1.45 -14.45 15.62
N LEU A 23 0.62 -13.48 15.23
CA LEU A 23 0.71 -12.10 15.69
C LEU A 23 0.30 -11.99 17.15
N VAL A 24 -0.74 -12.72 17.56
CA VAL A 24 -1.16 -12.79 18.96
C VAL A 24 -0.10 -13.52 19.79
N GLN A 25 0.48 -14.61 19.29
CA GLN A 25 1.57 -15.30 19.98
C GLN A 25 2.78 -14.39 20.17
N ALA A 26 3.24 -13.73 19.11
CA ALA A 26 4.36 -12.79 19.19
C ALA A 26 4.08 -11.60 20.11
N PHE A 27 2.83 -11.15 20.18
CA PHE A 27 2.43 -10.14 21.16
C PHE A 27 2.53 -10.68 22.59
N MET A 28 2.07 -11.91 22.83
CA MET A 28 1.98 -12.52 24.16
C MET A 28 3.30 -13.09 24.68
N GLU A 29 4.33 -13.28 23.84
CA GLU A 29 5.67 -13.73 24.26
C GLU A 29 6.30 -12.86 25.37
N LYS A 30 5.89 -11.59 25.50
CA LYS A 30 6.33 -10.75 26.62
C LYS A 30 5.60 -11.16 27.89
N ASN A 31 6.32 -11.76 28.85
CA ASN A 31 5.82 -12.22 30.15
C ASN A 31 4.88 -11.23 30.87
N HIS A 32 5.10 -9.93 30.72
CA HIS A 32 4.26 -8.91 31.35
C HIS A 32 2.85 -8.77 30.72
N HIS A 33 2.63 -9.19 29.47
CA HIS A 33 1.30 -9.15 28.82
C HIS A 33 0.38 -10.25 29.34
N TRP A 34 0.90 -11.42 29.67
CA TRP A 34 0.15 -12.48 30.34
C TRP A 34 -0.36 -12.05 31.72
N GLY A 35 0.45 -11.27 32.46
CA GLY A 35 0.05 -10.71 33.75
C GLY A 35 -1.13 -9.73 33.63
N LEU A 36 -1.09 -8.84 32.63
CA LEU A 36 -2.18 -7.90 32.35
C LEU A 36 -3.45 -8.61 31.89
N LEU A 37 -3.33 -9.61 31.01
CA LEU A 37 -4.48 -10.39 30.59
C LEU A 37 -5.10 -11.14 31.77
N ARG A 38 -4.29 -11.73 32.64
CA ARG A 38 -4.76 -12.39 33.86
C ARG A 38 -5.54 -11.42 34.75
N ALA A 39 -5.00 -10.23 35.02
CA ALA A 39 -5.66 -9.22 35.84
C ALA A 39 -6.98 -8.75 35.21
N ALA A 40 -7.00 -8.53 33.89
CA ALA A 40 -8.20 -8.12 33.17
C ALA A 40 -9.32 -9.20 33.22
N ILE A 41 -8.97 -10.49 33.16
CA ILE A 41 -9.93 -11.59 33.11
C ILE A 41 -10.35 -12.07 34.50
N GLU A 42 -9.39 -12.33 35.39
CA GLU A 42 -9.65 -12.96 36.69
C GLU A 42 -10.05 -11.93 37.76
N GLN A 43 -9.64 -10.67 37.62
CA GLN A 43 -9.91 -9.59 38.57
C GLN A 43 -10.83 -8.50 38.00
N GLU A 44 -11.27 -8.64 36.75
CA GLU A 44 -12.06 -7.64 36.02
C GLU A 44 -11.41 -6.23 36.04
N ASP A 45 -10.07 -6.17 36.06
CA ASP A 45 -9.33 -4.92 36.13
C ASP A 45 -9.31 -4.19 34.77
N GLN A 46 -10.15 -3.16 34.68
CA GLN A 46 -10.26 -2.31 33.50
C GLN A 46 -8.93 -1.61 33.15
N ALA A 47 -8.14 -1.20 34.14
CA ALA A 47 -6.86 -0.53 33.88
C ALA A 47 -5.88 -1.48 33.18
N SER A 48 -5.82 -2.73 33.63
CA SER A 48 -5.01 -3.76 32.96
C SER A 48 -5.50 -4.05 31.53
N SER A 49 -6.81 -4.04 31.30
CA SER A 49 -7.42 -4.19 29.97
C SER A 49 -7.02 -3.06 29.02
N ASP A 50 -7.14 -1.80 29.48
CA ASP A 50 -6.80 -0.62 28.69
C ASP A 50 -5.31 -0.57 28.34
N ILE A 51 -4.44 -0.91 29.29
CA ILE A 51 -2.99 -0.99 29.06
C ILE A 51 -2.67 -2.10 28.06
N LEU A 52 -3.33 -3.26 28.15
CA LEU A 52 -3.13 -4.37 27.21
C LEU A 52 -3.54 -3.97 25.79
N ASN A 53 -4.69 -3.31 25.64
CA ASN A 53 -5.18 -2.81 24.34
C ASN A 53 -4.23 -1.77 23.75
N GLN A 54 -3.81 -0.76 24.53
CA GLN A 54 -2.88 0.26 24.06
C GLN A 54 -1.54 -0.35 23.60
N ARG A 55 -1.04 -1.34 24.33
CA ARG A 55 0.19 -2.06 23.95
C ARG A 55 0.00 -2.87 22.67
N PHE A 56 -1.16 -3.51 22.50
CA PHE A 56 -1.47 -4.27 21.30
C PHE A 56 -1.58 -3.37 20.08
N GLU A 57 -2.27 -2.23 20.19
CA GLU A 57 -2.36 -1.23 19.12
C GLU A 57 -0.98 -0.75 18.67
N MET A 58 -0.10 -0.41 19.62
CA MET A 58 1.26 0.03 19.33
C MET A 58 2.12 -1.07 18.70
N PHE A 59 1.96 -2.31 19.16
CA PHE A 59 2.65 -3.47 18.58
C PHE A 59 2.19 -3.73 17.14
N TYR A 60 0.87 -3.76 16.91
CA TYR A 60 0.28 -3.98 15.59
C TYR A 60 0.65 -2.86 14.62
N LEU A 61 0.64 -1.60 15.08
CA LEU A 61 1.05 -0.45 14.28
C LEU A 61 2.51 -0.57 13.82
N LYS A 62 3.43 -1.00 14.68
CA LYS A 62 4.84 -1.22 14.31
C LYS A 62 4.99 -2.27 13.21
N ILE A 63 4.30 -3.40 13.33
CA ILE A 63 4.31 -4.45 12.29
C ILE A 63 3.78 -3.90 10.97
N ARG A 64 2.67 -3.16 11.01
CA ARG A 64 2.07 -2.55 9.82
C ARG A 64 3.00 -1.52 9.18
N MET A 65 3.70 -0.71 9.96
CA MET A 65 4.69 0.25 9.48
C MET A 65 5.88 -0.43 8.81
N ILE A 66 6.44 -1.47 9.43
CA ILE A 66 7.57 -2.22 8.84
C ILE A 66 7.14 -2.83 7.50
N ARG A 67 5.95 -3.45 7.45
CA ARG A 67 5.39 -3.99 6.21
C ARG A 67 5.23 -2.90 5.16
N TYR A 68 4.69 -1.75 5.55
CA TYR A 68 4.51 -0.60 4.67
C TYR A 68 5.85 -0.10 4.07
N ILE A 69 6.84 0.17 4.92
CA ILE A 69 8.15 0.68 4.50
C ILE A 69 8.87 -0.34 3.62
N THR A 70 8.79 -1.63 3.96
CA THR A 70 9.42 -2.70 3.18
C THR A 70 8.79 -2.78 1.80
N THR A 71 7.47 -2.75 1.72
CA THR A 71 6.74 -2.74 0.46
C THR A 71 7.09 -1.50 -0.37
N LEU A 72 7.06 -0.31 0.24
CA LEU A 72 7.44 0.94 -0.43
C LEU A 72 8.89 0.91 -0.96
N SER A 73 9.82 0.38 -0.17
CA SER A 73 11.24 0.26 -0.56
C SER A 73 11.43 -0.67 -1.76
N ARG A 74 10.76 -1.83 -1.77
CA ARG A 74 10.79 -2.75 -2.91
C ARG A 74 10.23 -2.10 -4.17
N PHE A 75 9.14 -1.36 -4.03
CA PHE A 75 8.56 -0.62 -5.16
C PHE A 75 9.52 0.46 -5.66
N TYR A 76 10.11 1.25 -4.77
CA TYR A 76 11.07 2.30 -5.14
C TYR A 76 12.27 1.73 -5.91
N VAL A 77 12.88 0.65 -5.39
CA VAL A 77 14.01 -0.03 -6.07
C VAL A 77 13.60 -0.51 -7.46
N LYS A 78 12.42 -1.13 -7.60
CA LYS A 78 11.92 -1.59 -8.89
C LYS A 78 11.71 -0.45 -9.88
N THR A 79 11.09 0.65 -9.45
CA THR A 79 10.84 1.81 -10.31
C THR A 79 12.14 2.49 -10.71
N TYR A 80 13.10 2.59 -9.77
CA TYR A 80 14.42 3.15 -10.03
C TYR A 80 15.23 2.29 -11.01
N ASP A 81 15.25 0.97 -10.84
CA ASP A 81 15.91 0.06 -11.79
C ASP A 81 15.27 0.15 -13.19
N GLN A 82 13.94 0.26 -13.25
CA GLN A 82 13.25 0.47 -14.53
C GLN A 82 13.59 1.82 -15.18
N SER A 83 13.69 2.91 -14.42
CA SER A 83 14.05 4.22 -14.97
C SER A 83 15.51 4.25 -15.41
N GLN A 84 16.42 3.65 -14.64
CA GLN A 84 17.83 3.49 -15.01
C GLN A 84 18.00 2.65 -16.27
N ARG A 85 17.29 1.52 -16.40
CA ARG A 85 17.32 0.71 -17.62
C ARG A 85 16.78 1.47 -18.84
N LYS A 86 15.72 2.27 -18.68
CA LYS A 86 15.21 3.13 -19.76
C LYS A 86 16.22 4.21 -20.14
N GLN A 87 16.87 4.85 -19.16
CA GLN A 87 17.90 5.86 -19.40
C GLN A 87 19.13 5.25 -20.09
N MET A 88 19.58 4.08 -19.65
CA MET A 88 20.65 3.32 -20.30
C MET A 88 20.27 2.91 -21.73
N ALA A 89 19.03 2.44 -21.94
CA ALA A 89 18.54 2.13 -23.28
C ALA A 89 18.50 3.38 -24.18
N MET A 90 18.14 4.56 -23.64
CA MET A 90 18.22 5.83 -24.37
C MET A 90 19.67 6.22 -24.71
N LEU A 91 20.61 6.05 -23.77
CA LEU A 91 22.03 6.32 -23.99
C LEU A 91 22.70 5.34 -24.97
N MET A 92 22.10 4.17 -25.20
CA MET A 92 22.53 3.22 -26.23
C MET A 92 21.97 3.51 -27.64
N LEU A 93 21.15 4.56 -27.84
CA LEU A 93 20.75 4.96 -29.20
C LEU A 93 21.95 5.38 -30.03
N ASP A 94 22.96 6.02 -29.42
CA ASP A 94 24.20 6.46 -30.08
C ASP A 94 25.25 5.33 -30.22
N ALA A 95 24.95 4.13 -29.72
CA ALA A 95 25.85 2.99 -29.89
C ALA A 95 25.84 2.52 -31.36
N PRO A 96 27.00 2.11 -31.92
CA PRO A 96 27.07 1.57 -33.27
C PRO A 96 26.16 0.33 -33.36
N SER A 97 25.42 0.23 -34.46
CA SER A 97 24.59 -0.93 -34.75
C SER A 97 25.47 -2.12 -35.12
N ASP A 98 25.19 -3.31 -34.55
CA ASP A 98 25.84 -4.57 -34.92
C ASP A 98 25.42 -5.07 -36.33
N ALA A 99 24.59 -4.31 -37.05
CA ALA A 99 24.21 -4.63 -38.42
C ALA A 99 25.37 -4.31 -39.37
N GLU A 100 26.09 -5.35 -39.79
CA GLU A 100 27.31 -5.35 -40.61
C GLU A 100 27.20 -4.72 -42.03
N GLU A 101 26.14 -3.98 -42.37
CA GLU A 101 25.92 -3.51 -43.76
C GLU A 101 25.78 -1.99 -43.94
N GLU A 102 25.75 -1.17 -42.88
CA GLU A 102 25.75 0.29 -43.04
C GLU A 102 26.70 0.99 -42.06
N GLU A 103 27.92 1.26 -42.52
CA GLU A 103 28.89 2.10 -41.82
C GLU A 103 28.25 3.46 -41.43
N GLY A 104 28.10 3.68 -40.13
CA GLY A 104 27.86 5.01 -39.56
C GLY A 104 26.46 5.31 -39.03
N LYS A 105 25.51 4.37 -39.07
CA LYS A 105 24.17 4.59 -38.47
C LYS A 105 24.12 4.15 -37.01
N SER A 106 23.62 5.04 -36.14
CA SER A 106 23.37 4.71 -34.74
C SER A 106 22.05 3.92 -34.62
N ARG A 107 21.86 3.17 -33.54
CA ARG A 107 20.62 2.42 -33.30
C ARG A 107 19.38 3.33 -33.25
N GLY A 108 19.56 4.63 -32.99
CA GLY A 108 18.52 5.65 -33.01
C GLY A 108 17.98 6.00 -34.40
N ASP A 109 18.80 5.91 -35.44
CA ASP A 109 18.43 6.27 -36.82
C ASP A 109 17.47 5.25 -37.47
N LEU A 110 17.28 4.09 -36.84
CA LEU A 110 16.42 3.01 -37.32
C LEU A 110 14.97 3.12 -36.84
N VAL A 111 14.63 4.09 -35.98
CA VAL A 111 13.28 4.24 -35.41
C VAL A 111 12.49 5.30 -36.18
N PRO A 112 11.38 4.96 -36.87
CA PRO A 112 10.55 5.94 -37.57
C PRO A 112 9.92 6.93 -36.59
N ALA A 113 10.05 8.23 -36.88
CA ALA A 113 9.54 9.29 -36.02
C ALA A 113 8.02 9.49 -36.18
N GLU A 114 7.25 9.05 -35.18
CA GLU A 114 5.92 9.61 -34.88
C GLU A 114 6.07 10.56 -33.69
N GLY A 115 5.79 11.86 -33.87
CA GLY A 115 6.00 12.91 -32.84
C GLY A 115 5.00 12.88 -31.66
N PRO A 116 5.02 13.87 -30.74
CA PRO A 116 6.00 14.93 -30.48
C PRO A 116 6.89 14.65 -29.26
N SER A 117 8.03 15.34 -29.23
CA SER A 117 9.10 15.25 -28.22
C SER A 117 8.86 16.09 -26.95
N SER A 118 9.44 15.59 -25.85
CA SER A 118 9.96 16.34 -24.68
C SER A 118 8.97 17.04 -23.76
N ASP A 119 8.51 16.34 -22.71
CA ASP A 119 8.16 16.93 -21.38
C ASP A 119 7.93 15.82 -20.32
N ASP A 120 8.91 14.92 -20.15
CA ASP A 120 8.73 13.65 -19.42
C ASP A 120 9.36 13.58 -18.02
N ALA A 121 9.62 14.71 -17.35
CA ALA A 121 10.15 14.71 -15.98
C ALA A 121 9.54 15.76 -15.04
N ILE A 122 8.24 16.05 -15.18
CA ILE A 122 7.48 16.70 -14.10
C ILE A 122 6.83 15.58 -13.30
N ALA A 123 6.94 15.61 -11.97
CA ALA A 123 6.18 14.73 -11.09
C ALA A 123 4.69 14.92 -11.38
N ARG A 124 4.14 14.12 -12.29
CA ARG A 124 2.74 14.25 -12.72
C ARG A 124 1.87 13.96 -11.50
N GLU A 125 1.20 14.97 -10.99
CA GLU A 125 0.10 14.77 -10.06
C GLU A 125 -1.08 14.18 -10.84
N VAL A 126 -2.03 13.52 -10.14
CA VAL A 126 -3.26 13.07 -10.81
C VAL A 126 -3.92 14.23 -11.55
N GLN A 127 -3.84 15.45 -10.99
CA GLN A 127 -4.42 16.67 -11.54
C GLN A 127 -3.87 17.03 -12.93
N ASP A 128 -2.62 16.70 -13.21
CA ASP A 128 -1.96 17.00 -14.49
C ASP A 128 -2.44 16.05 -15.61
N LEU A 129 -2.95 14.88 -15.24
CA LEU A 129 -3.53 13.90 -16.17
C LEU A 129 -5.02 14.17 -16.46
N LEU A 130 -5.64 15.10 -15.76
CA LEU A 130 -7.06 15.42 -15.91
C LEU A 130 -7.21 16.57 -16.92
N PRO A 131 -7.79 16.33 -18.13
CA PRO A 131 -7.78 17.31 -19.22
C PRO A 131 -8.63 18.55 -18.94
N THR A 132 -9.76 18.40 -18.24
CA THR A 132 -10.72 19.50 -18.01
C THR A 132 -10.63 20.10 -16.61
N ALA A 133 -10.98 21.38 -16.48
CA ALA A 133 -11.05 22.06 -15.19
C ALA A 133 -12.07 21.42 -14.24
N ASP A 134 -13.17 20.90 -14.77
CA ASP A 134 -14.20 20.23 -13.98
C ASP A 134 -13.71 18.88 -13.44
N MET A 135 -12.93 18.12 -14.21
CA MET A 135 -12.28 16.90 -13.72
C MET A 135 -11.35 17.19 -12.55
N ARG A 136 -10.52 18.25 -12.67
CA ARG A 136 -9.60 18.67 -11.60
C ARG A 136 -10.37 19.07 -10.32
N LYS A 137 -11.44 19.85 -10.45
CA LYS A 137 -12.31 20.22 -9.32
C LYS A 137 -12.96 18.99 -8.66
N THR A 138 -13.51 18.09 -9.47
CA THR A 138 -14.11 16.84 -8.98
C THR A 138 -13.10 15.98 -8.23
N PHE A 139 -11.87 15.87 -8.75
CA PHE A 139 -10.80 15.13 -8.08
C PHE A 139 -10.38 15.77 -6.75
N GLN A 140 -10.26 17.10 -6.70
CA GLN A 140 -9.97 17.82 -5.45
C GLN A 140 -11.07 17.63 -4.39
N ALA A 141 -12.33 17.48 -4.82
CA ALA A 141 -13.47 17.23 -3.94
C ALA A 141 -13.57 15.77 -3.44
N PHE A 142 -12.74 14.85 -3.95
CA PHE A 142 -12.72 13.47 -3.48
C PHE A 142 -12.20 13.37 -2.04
N SER A 143 -12.70 12.38 -1.31
CA SER A 143 -12.09 12.00 -0.04
C SER A 143 -10.65 11.51 -0.27
N GLN A 144 -9.80 11.69 0.74
CA GLN A 144 -8.39 11.28 0.68
C GLN A 144 -8.23 9.80 0.25
N LYS A 145 -9.11 8.91 0.72
CA LYS A 145 -9.13 7.50 0.28
C LYS A 145 -9.39 7.36 -1.23
N LYS A 146 -10.36 8.09 -1.79
CA LYS A 146 -10.65 8.06 -3.24
C LYS A 146 -9.50 8.61 -4.06
N GLN A 147 -8.87 9.71 -3.61
CA GLN A 147 -7.70 10.30 -4.29
C GLN A 147 -6.54 9.30 -4.36
N ILE A 148 -6.24 8.63 -3.24
CA ILE A 148 -5.21 7.60 -3.16
C ILE A 148 -5.55 6.43 -4.09
N ILE A 149 -6.79 5.94 -4.11
CA ILE A 149 -7.20 4.85 -5.03
C ILE A 149 -6.94 5.24 -6.49
N VAL A 150 -7.35 6.44 -6.89
CA VAL A 150 -7.16 6.93 -8.26
C VAL A 150 -5.68 7.06 -8.59
N TYR A 151 -4.88 7.62 -7.68
CA TYR A 151 -3.42 7.74 -7.83
C TYR A 151 -2.75 6.37 -8.03
N PHE A 152 -3.03 5.41 -7.13
CA PHE A 152 -2.45 4.06 -7.23
C PHE A 152 -2.88 3.33 -8.50
N HIS A 153 -4.09 3.56 -8.97
CA HIS A 153 -4.56 2.91 -10.19
C HIS A 153 -3.97 3.54 -11.46
N LEU A 154 -3.85 4.86 -11.53
CA LEU A 154 -3.29 5.59 -12.68
C LEU A 154 -1.77 5.42 -12.81
N PHE A 155 -1.04 5.58 -11.70
CA PHE A 155 0.42 5.63 -11.74
C PHE A 155 1.09 4.28 -11.51
N PHE A 156 0.41 3.35 -10.83
CA PHE A 156 1.02 2.08 -10.41
C PHE A 156 0.28 0.85 -10.92
N GLN A 157 -0.84 1.01 -11.64
CA GLN A 157 -1.69 -0.09 -12.12
C GLN A 157 -2.03 -1.10 -11.03
N ALA A 158 -2.09 -0.65 -9.77
CA ALA A 158 -2.27 -1.52 -8.62
C ALA A 158 -3.64 -2.21 -8.68
N LYS A 159 -3.65 -3.50 -8.33
CA LYS A 159 -4.87 -4.32 -8.26
C LYS A 159 -5.72 -3.89 -7.07
N ASP A 160 -7.04 -4.04 -7.22
CA ASP A 160 -7.99 -3.69 -6.15
C ASP A 160 -7.69 -4.42 -4.83
N GLN A 161 -7.14 -5.64 -4.91
CA GLN A 161 -6.71 -6.41 -3.76
C GLN A 161 -5.55 -5.75 -3.00
N GLU A 162 -4.52 -5.29 -3.72
CA GLU A 162 -3.33 -4.65 -3.13
C GLU A 162 -3.72 -3.34 -2.42
N ILE A 163 -4.64 -2.59 -3.03
CA ILE A 163 -5.18 -1.35 -2.47
C ILE A 163 -6.10 -1.65 -1.27
N ALA A 164 -6.85 -2.76 -1.30
CA ALA A 164 -7.72 -3.16 -0.19
C ALA A 164 -6.94 -3.58 1.04
N GLU A 165 -5.86 -4.33 0.84
CA GLU A 165 -4.89 -4.68 1.88
C GLU A 165 -4.24 -3.43 2.50
N MET A 166 -3.97 -2.40 1.68
CA MET A 166 -3.47 -1.11 2.15
C MET A 166 -4.48 -0.41 3.07
N PHE A 167 -5.76 -0.36 2.69
CA PHE A 167 -6.82 0.31 3.44
C PHE A 167 -7.43 -0.52 4.58
N GLY A 168 -7.13 -1.82 4.67
CA GLY A 168 -7.78 -2.72 5.63
C GLY A 168 -9.27 -2.89 5.35
N CYS A 169 -9.66 -2.93 4.07
CA CYS A 169 -11.04 -3.13 3.64
C CYS A 169 -11.13 -4.27 2.62
N THR A 170 -12.33 -4.54 2.11
CA THR A 170 -12.52 -5.59 1.12
C THR A 170 -12.15 -5.12 -0.30
N PRO A 171 -11.62 -5.99 -1.18
CA PRO A 171 -11.36 -5.65 -2.59
C PRO A 171 -12.59 -5.12 -3.32
N GLN A 172 -13.78 -5.61 -2.97
CA GLN A 172 -15.05 -5.14 -3.53
C GLN A 172 -15.33 -3.67 -3.16
N ASN A 173 -14.95 -3.24 -1.94
CA ASN A 173 -15.09 -1.86 -1.51
C ASN A 173 -14.18 -0.92 -2.32
N VAL A 174 -12.92 -1.33 -2.54
CA VAL A 174 -11.98 -0.59 -3.40
C VAL A 174 -12.49 -0.55 -4.84
N SER A 175 -12.94 -1.68 -5.39
CA SER A 175 -13.50 -1.76 -6.73
C SER A 175 -14.68 -0.80 -6.92
N LYS A 176 -15.59 -0.75 -5.94
CA LYS A 176 -16.72 0.18 -5.92
C LYS A 176 -16.24 1.63 -5.87
N MET A 177 -15.35 1.96 -4.94
CA MET A 177 -14.79 3.31 -4.80
C MET A 177 -14.07 3.78 -6.06
N ARG A 178 -13.28 2.90 -6.69
CA ARG A 178 -12.58 3.14 -7.94
C ARG A 178 -13.56 3.43 -9.08
N ARG A 179 -14.55 2.56 -9.28
CA ARG A 179 -15.59 2.77 -10.31
C ARG A 179 -16.32 4.09 -10.11
N MET A 180 -16.74 4.39 -8.88
CA MET A 180 -17.41 5.64 -8.56
C MET A 180 -16.50 6.85 -8.81
N ALA A 181 -15.22 6.78 -8.44
CA ALA A 181 -14.28 7.86 -8.66
C ALA A 181 -14.08 8.13 -10.16
N PHE A 182 -13.84 7.09 -10.98
CA PHE A 182 -13.69 7.29 -12.43
C PHE A 182 -14.99 7.70 -13.12
N ALA A 183 -16.15 7.24 -12.65
CA ALA A 183 -17.45 7.71 -13.16
C ALA A 183 -17.65 9.20 -12.87
N GLN A 184 -17.37 9.64 -11.63
CA GLN A 184 -17.44 11.06 -11.25
C GLN A 184 -16.47 11.92 -12.07
N LEU A 185 -15.25 11.44 -12.34
CA LEU A 185 -14.31 12.14 -13.21
C LEU A 185 -14.80 12.24 -14.65
N ARG A 186 -15.57 11.27 -15.16
CA ARG A 186 -16.12 11.32 -16.52
C ARG A 186 -17.37 12.21 -16.63
N GLY A 187 -17.77 12.90 -15.57
CA GLY A 187 -18.99 13.73 -15.54
C GLY A 187 -20.27 12.91 -15.40
N GLY A 188 -20.20 11.77 -14.68
CA GLY A 188 -21.34 10.87 -14.47
C GLY A 188 -22.55 11.52 -13.81
#